data_AF-A0A6L4WSR1-F1
#
_entry.id   AF-A0A6L4WSR1-F1
#
_cell.length_a   1.000
_cell.length_b   1.000
_cell.length_c   1.000
_cell.angle_alpha   90.00
_cell.angle_beta   90.00
_cell.angle_gamma   90.00
#
_symmetry.space_group_name_H-M   'P 1'
#
loop_
_entity.id
_entity.type
_entity.pdbx_description
1 polymer ?
#
loop_
_entity_poly.entity_id
_entity_poly.type
_entity_poly.pdbx_seq_one_letter_code
_entity_poly.pdbx_strand_id
1 'polypeptide(L)'
;MKTLKTNFFEKKNKLLNLATPTVNMLAYAIMDSPKHIGDKEDPEMQQVEIEEFLNSYLTNPDINNSICEPSIIKYYDKKESVDYKLSDEDISNLAIYFMEYKKQRLKKNPKKVRILSNNFDEEELLTEARESNKKVLVYATSKTCHFCKKMDKEVLSLNDVEDEIQKDFIFLKVDIEDVALPFNLKKGYRGMTPTFFALNNNGELENKYPGSWNKKDFLLILKENKNK
;
A
#
# COMPACT_ATOMS: atom_id res chain seq x y z
N MET A 1 -2.85 -0.89 -8.21
CA MET A 1 -2.56 -2.30 -8.55
C MET A 1 -3.72 -3.01 -9.27
N LYS A 2 -4.99 -2.64 -9.00
CA LYS A 2 -6.19 -3.21 -9.65
C LYS A 2 -6.12 -3.22 -11.19
N THR A 3 -5.74 -2.10 -11.82
CA THR A 3 -5.66 -1.98 -13.29
C THR A 3 -4.65 -2.92 -13.94
N LEU A 4 -3.44 -3.06 -13.38
CA LEU A 4 -2.42 -3.98 -13.92
C LEU A 4 -2.85 -5.44 -13.78
N LYS A 5 -3.44 -5.80 -12.63
CA LYS A 5 -3.98 -7.15 -12.40
C LYS A 5 -5.07 -7.48 -13.44
N THR A 6 -6.06 -6.60 -13.58
CA THR A 6 -7.12 -6.77 -14.58
C THR A 6 -6.56 -6.84 -16.00
N ASN A 7 -5.57 -6.00 -16.34
CA ASN A 7 -4.94 -6.04 -17.65
C ASN A 7 -4.31 -7.42 -17.96
N PHE A 8 -3.43 -7.92 -17.11
CA PHE A 8 -2.67 -9.14 -17.41
C PHE A 8 -3.47 -10.44 -17.20
N PHE A 9 -4.26 -10.52 -16.12
CA PHE A 9 -4.90 -11.78 -15.71
C PHE A 9 -6.35 -11.93 -16.23
N GLU A 10 -7.08 -10.84 -16.44
CA GLU A 10 -8.47 -10.90 -16.92
C GLU A 10 -8.56 -10.55 -18.42
N LYS A 11 -7.85 -9.50 -18.84
CA LYS A 11 -7.94 -8.96 -20.21
C LYS A 11 -6.79 -9.42 -21.13
N LYS A 12 -5.88 -10.28 -20.66
CA LYS A 12 -4.76 -10.83 -21.43
C LYS A 12 -3.94 -9.75 -22.17
N ASN A 13 -3.57 -8.69 -21.44
CA ASN A 13 -2.87 -7.49 -21.90
C ASN A 13 -3.63 -6.61 -22.92
N LYS A 14 -4.90 -6.87 -23.23
CA LYS A 14 -5.67 -6.08 -24.21
C LYS A 14 -6.15 -4.71 -23.69
N LEU A 15 -6.09 -4.47 -22.38
CA LEU A 15 -6.56 -3.20 -21.79
C LEU A 15 -5.50 -2.09 -21.92
N LEU A 16 -4.23 -2.42 -21.69
CA LEU A 16 -3.13 -1.45 -21.69
C LEU A 16 -2.12 -1.69 -22.82
N ASN A 17 -2.15 -2.86 -23.46
CA ASN A 17 -1.25 -3.25 -24.54
C ASN A 17 0.24 -3.01 -24.22
N LEU A 18 0.67 -3.44 -23.02
CA LEU A 18 2.02 -3.22 -22.53
C LEU A 18 3.00 -4.17 -23.22
N ALA A 19 3.96 -3.62 -23.96
CA ALA A 19 5.06 -4.37 -24.59
C ALA A 19 6.31 -4.45 -23.69
N THR A 20 6.36 -3.66 -22.62
CA THR A 20 7.47 -3.62 -21.65
C THR A 20 6.94 -3.38 -20.24
N PRO A 21 7.68 -3.75 -19.19
CA PRO A 21 7.26 -3.49 -17.82
C PRO A 21 7.29 -1.98 -17.52
N THR A 22 6.27 -1.51 -16.79
CA THR A 22 6.30 -0.14 -16.25
C THR A 22 7.33 -0.01 -15.13
N VAL A 23 7.81 1.21 -14.86
CA VAL A 23 8.77 1.46 -13.75
C VAL A 23 8.22 0.97 -12.41
N ASN A 24 6.93 1.15 -12.15
CA ASN A 24 6.30 0.66 -10.92
C ASN A 24 6.29 -0.88 -10.82
N MET A 25 6.23 -1.59 -11.95
CA MET A 25 6.33 -3.05 -11.97
C MET A 25 7.76 -3.50 -11.69
N LEU A 26 8.76 -2.83 -12.27
CA LEU A 26 10.17 -3.10 -11.99
C LEU A 26 10.52 -2.83 -10.53
N ALA A 27 10.10 -1.68 -9.99
CA ALA A 27 10.32 -1.34 -8.59
C ALA A 27 9.69 -2.37 -7.64
N TYR A 28 8.45 -2.82 -7.91
CA TYR A 28 7.84 -3.91 -7.14
C TYR A 28 8.61 -5.22 -7.28
N ALA A 29 9.03 -5.58 -8.50
CA ALA A 29 9.74 -6.82 -8.76
C ALA A 29 11.08 -6.87 -8.01
N ILE A 30 11.85 -5.77 -8.08
CA ILE A 30 13.15 -5.60 -7.41
C ILE A 30 13.01 -5.56 -5.89
N MET A 31 12.06 -4.79 -5.37
CA MET A 31 12.01 -4.50 -3.92
C MET A 31 11.02 -5.35 -3.14
N ASP A 32 9.88 -5.74 -3.70
CA ASP A 32 8.71 -6.22 -2.93
C ASP A 32 8.17 -7.57 -3.37
N SER A 33 8.67 -8.15 -4.46
CA SER A 33 8.21 -9.44 -4.95
C SER A 33 8.75 -10.60 -4.09
N PRO A 34 8.16 -11.81 -4.19
CA PRO A 34 8.74 -13.01 -3.57
C PRO A 34 10.16 -13.33 -4.04
N LYS A 35 10.58 -12.77 -5.19
CA LYS A 35 11.92 -12.89 -5.78
C LYS A 35 12.66 -11.54 -5.78
N HIS A 36 12.37 -10.68 -4.81
CA HIS A 36 13.10 -9.43 -4.64
C HIS A 36 14.60 -9.69 -4.49
N ILE A 37 15.40 -8.67 -4.79
CA ILE A 37 16.86 -8.77 -4.78
C ILE A 37 17.38 -8.33 -3.41
N GLY A 38 18.23 -9.17 -2.84
CA GLY A 38 18.92 -8.94 -1.58
C GLY A 38 18.06 -8.94 -0.32
N ASP A 39 18.73 -8.87 0.82
CA ASP A 39 18.09 -8.84 2.14
C ASP A 39 17.70 -7.41 2.53
N LYS A 40 16.42 -7.21 2.87
CA LYS A 40 15.92 -5.89 3.30
C LYS A 40 16.49 -5.44 4.65
N GLU A 41 16.98 -6.38 5.47
CA GLU A 41 17.59 -6.07 6.76
C GLU A 41 19.06 -5.64 6.63
N ASP A 42 19.66 -5.78 5.43
CA ASP A 42 21.00 -5.28 5.09
C ASP A 42 20.94 -4.37 3.84
N PRO A 43 20.59 -3.08 4.02
CA PRO A 43 20.37 -2.16 2.90
C PRO A 43 21.63 -1.89 2.06
N GLU A 44 22.81 -1.94 2.67
CA GLU A 44 24.07 -1.69 1.97
C GLU A 44 24.39 -2.86 1.03
N MET A 45 24.27 -4.11 1.51
CA MET A 45 24.45 -5.29 0.68
C MET A 45 23.37 -5.41 -0.39
N GLN A 46 22.11 -5.14 -0.02
CA GLN A 46 21.00 -5.13 -0.97
C GLN A 46 21.22 -4.14 -2.11
N GLN A 47 21.79 -2.96 -1.84
CA GLN A 47 22.11 -2.00 -2.89
C GLN A 47 23.10 -2.59 -3.90
N VAL A 48 24.18 -3.20 -3.43
CA VAL A 48 25.21 -3.84 -4.29
C VAL A 48 24.60 -4.94 -5.17
N GLU A 49 23.76 -5.80 -4.60
CA GLU A 49 23.09 -6.87 -5.36
C GLU A 49 22.13 -6.31 -6.43
N ILE A 50 21.44 -5.19 -6.13
CA ILE A 50 20.60 -4.49 -7.11
C ILE A 50 21.46 -3.87 -8.22
N GLU A 51 22.60 -3.27 -7.89
CA GLU A 51 23.55 -2.71 -8.86
C GLU A 51 24.06 -3.80 -9.82
N GLU A 52 24.49 -4.95 -9.30
CA GLU A 52 24.92 -6.10 -10.11
C GLU A 52 23.81 -6.60 -11.04
N PHE A 53 22.59 -6.73 -10.51
CA PHE A 53 21.43 -7.11 -11.31
C PHE A 53 21.16 -6.10 -12.42
N LEU A 54 21.13 -4.80 -12.12
CA LEU A 54 20.84 -3.75 -13.10
C LEU A 54 21.90 -3.74 -14.20
N ASN A 55 23.17 -3.87 -13.84
CA ASN A 55 24.26 -3.95 -14.81
C ASN A 55 24.08 -5.15 -15.75
N SER A 56 23.84 -6.34 -15.19
CA SER A 56 23.58 -7.57 -15.95
C SER A 56 22.34 -7.46 -16.84
N TYR A 57 21.23 -6.95 -16.30
CA TYR A 57 19.95 -6.83 -16.97
C TYR A 57 19.94 -5.82 -18.13
N LEU A 58 20.74 -4.75 -18.03
CA LEU A 58 20.83 -3.72 -19.06
C LEU A 58 21.80 -4.10 -20.17
N THR A 59 22.93 -4.72 -19.84
CA THR A 59 23.96 -5.13 -20.81
C THR A 59 23.55 -6.37 -21.60
N ASN A 60 23.00 -7.37 -20.91
CA ASN A 60 22.63 -8.67 -21.48
C ASN A 60 21.16 -8.98 -21.18
N PRO A 61 20.21 -8.30 -21.85
CA PRO A 61 18.81 -8.55 -21.64
C PRO A 61 18.43 -9.96 -22.10
N ASP A 62 18.13 -10.83 -21.14
CA ASP A 62 17.56 -12.15 -21.36
C ASP A 62 16.16 -12.21 -20.74
N ILE A 63 15.22 -12.82 -21.47
CA ILE A 63 13.88 -13.12 -20.98
C ILE A 63 13.93 -14.02 -19.73
N ASN A 64 14.98 -14.84 -19.60
CA ASN A 64 15.24 -15.67 -18.42
C ASN A 64 15.88 -14.91 -17.26
N ASN A 65 16.53 -13.77 -17.52
CA ASN A 65 17.09 -12.86 -16.51
C ASN A 65 16.09 -11.75 -16.12
N SER A 66 14.83 -11.89 -16.54
CA SER A 66 13.78 -10.93 -16.21
C SER A 66 13.25 -11.19 -14.81
N ILE A 67 13.22 -10.14 -14.00
CA ILE A 67 12.65 -10.16 -12.64
C ILE A 67 11.11 -10.18 -12.63
N CYS A 68 10.48 -10.02 -13.79
CA CYS A 68 9.02 -10.09 -13.90
C CYS A 68 8.50 -11.55 -13.84
N GLU A 69 7.24 -11.76 -13.49
CA GLU A 69 6.66 -13.11 -13.51
C GLU A 69 6.55 -13.69 -14.94
N PRO A 70 6.78 -15.00 -15.16
CA PRO A 70 6.61 -15.64 -16.46
C PRO A 70 5.22 -15.46 -17.08
N SER A 71 4.19 -15.40 -16.23
CA SER A 71 2.79 -15.18 -16.62
C SER A 71 2.57 -13.83 -17.33
N ILE A 72 3.43 -12.85 -17.05
CA ILE A 72 3.41 -11.49 -17.57
C ILE A 72 4.41 -11.32 -18.72
N ILE A 73 5.62 -11.86 -18.56
CA ILE A 73 6.73 -11.72 -19.52
C ILE A 73 6.33 -12.15 -20.94
N LYS A 74 5.45 -13.15 -21.10
CA LYS A 74 4.97 -13.62 -22.41
C LYS A 74 4.31 -12.53 -23.28
N TYR A 75 3.92 -11.40 -22.69
CA TYR A 75 3.33 -10.27 -23.42
C TYR A 75 4.36 -9.20 -23.80
N TYR A 76 5.61 -9.35 -23.37
CA TYR A 76 6.65 -8.36 -23.61
C TYR A 76 7.49 -8.73 -24.81
N ASP A 77 7.93 -7.69 -25.52
CA ASP A 77 8.86 -7.86 -26.61
C ASP A 77 10.23 -8.29 -26.08
N LYS A 78 10.94 -9.10 -26.87
CA LYS A 78 12.33 -9.43 -26.55
C LYS A 78 13.12 -8.12 -26.58
N LYS A 79 13.71 -7.77 -25.44
CA LYS A 79 14.54 -6.57 -25.32
C LYS A 79 15.85 -6.78 -26.09
N GLU A 80 16.17 -5.84 -26.97
CA GLU A 80 17.44 -5.81 -27.68
C GLU A 80 18.56 -5.36 -26.74
N SER A 81 19.76 -5.91 -26.92
CA SER A 81 20.94 -5.43 -26.20
C SER A 81 21.27 -4.02 -26.68
N VAL A 82 21.40 -3.10 -25.73
CA VAL A 82 21.75 -1.71 -25.98
C VAL A 82 22.88 -1.36 -25.03
N ASP A 83 24.01 -0.90 -25.59
CA ASP A 83 25.09 -0.33 -24.80
C ASP A 83 24.71 1.11 -24.41
N TYR A 84 24.12 1.25 -23.22
CA TYR A 84 23.74 2.54 -22.66
C TYR A 84 24.94 3.36 -22.17
N LYS A 85 26.16 2.80 -22.16
CA LYS A 85 27.39 3.44 -21.65
C LYS A 85 27.22 4.04 -20.26
N LEU A 86 26.54 3.32 -19.38
CA LEU A 86 26.33 3.72 -18.00
C LEU A 86 27.63 3.58 -17.22
N SER A 87 27.97 4.59 -16.42
CA SER A 87 29.03 4.52 -15.44
C SER A 87 28.59 3.75 -14.19
N ASP A 88 29.53 3.36 -13.34
CA ASP A 88 29.21 2.76 -12.03
C ASP A 88 28.34 3.69 -11.17
N GLU A 89 28.56 5.01 -11.28
CA GLU A 89 27.74 6.02 -10.61
C GLU A 89 26.30 6.03 -11.13
N ASP A 90 26.09 5.86 -12.44
CA ASP A 90 24.75 5.78 -13.04
C ASP A 90 24.00 4.53 -12.55
N ILE A 91 24.68 3.38 -12.47
CA ILE A 91 24.12 2.13 -11.95
C ILE A 91 23.75 2.28 -10.48
N SER A 92 24.63 2.86 -9.67
CA SER A 92 24.38 3.12 -8.26
C SER A 92 23.18 4.05 -8.05
N ASN A 93 23.10 5.15 -8.81
CA ASN A 93 21.97 6.06 -8.79
C ASN A 93 20.65 5.36 -9.20
N LEU A 94 20.70 4.44 -10.16
CA LEU A 94 19.53 3.67 -10.58
C LEU A 94 19.09 2.67 -9.50
N ALA A 95 20.02 2.02 -8.80
CA ALA A 95 19.72 1.16 -7.66
C ALA A 95 19.02 1.94 -6.54
N ILE A 96 19.61 3.07 -6.13
CA ILE A 96 19.03 3.99 -5.14
C ILE A 96 17.65 4.47 -5.58
N TYR A 97 17.47 4.78 -6.87
CA TYR A 97 16.17 5.16 -7.43
C TYR A 97 15.11 4.08 -7.19
N PHE A 98 15.42 2.80 -7.45
CA PHE A 98 14.47 1.71 -7.23
C PHE A 98 14.19 1.46 -5.74
N MET A 99 15.23 1.50 -4.89
CA MET A 99 15.08 1.36 -3.44
C MET A 99 14.17 2.43 -2.84
N GLU A 100 14.32 3.68 -3.27
CA GLU A 100 13.52 4.80 -2.77
C GLU A 100 12.20 5.01 -3.56
N TYR A 101 11.99 4.29 -4.66
CA TYR A 101 10.88 4.53 -5.60
C TYR A 101 9.52 4.55 -4.90
N LYS A 102 9.24 3.53 -4.06
CA LYS A 102 7.95 3.40 -3.36
C LYS A 102 7.72 4.59 -2.43
N LYS A 103 8.72 4.95 -1.63
CA LYS A 103 8.69 6.06 -0.67
C LYS A 103 8.51 7.41 -1.37
N GLN A 104 9.24 7.66 -2.46
CA GLN A 104 9.09 8.89 -3.24
C GLN A 104 7.73 8.99 -3.92
N ARG A 105 7.22 7.88 -4.47
CA ARG A 105 5.89 7.84 -5.09
C ARG A 105 4.79 8.13 -4.08
N LEU A 106 4.89 7.60 -2.86
CA LEU A 106 3.93 7.87 -1.78
C LEU A 106 4.02 9.32 -1.28
N LYS A 107 5.21 9.93 -1.25
CA LYS A 107 5.35 11.37 -0.98
C LYS A 107 4.66 12.24 -2.04
N LYS A 108 4.78 11.88 -3.32
CA LYS A 108 4.16 12.61 -4.45
C LYS A 108 2.65 12.41 -4.52
N ASN A 109 2.18 11.22 -4.16
CA ASN A 109 0.76 10.86 -4.11
C ASN A 109 0.41 10.42 -2.69
N PRO A 110 0.33 11.37 -1.73
CA PRO A 110 -0.01 11.03 -0.36
C PRO A 110 -1.36 10.32 -0.36
N LYS A 111 -1.36 9.15 0.25
CA LYS A 111 -2.57 8.37 0.45
C LYS A 111 -3.55 9.19 1.29
N LYS A 112 -4.79 9.32 0.82
CA LYS A 112 -5.81 10.13 1.48
C LYS A 112 -6.28 9.43 2.76
N VAL A 113 -5.81 9.89 3.92
CA VAL A 113 -6.53 9.65 5.18
C VAL A 113 -7.74 10.56 5.18
N ARG A 114 -8.95 9.99 5.18
CA ARG A 114 -10.18 10.79 5.28
C ARG A 114 -10.34 11.23 6.72
N ILE A 115 -10.34 12.55 6.93
CA ILE A 115 -10.69 13.16 8.20
C ILE A 115 -12.17 13.52 8.09
N LEU A 116 -12.99 12.99 9.00
CA LEU A 116 -14.41 13.28 9.04
C LEU A 116 -14.63 14.77 9.33
N SER A 117 -15.56 15.37 8.61
CA SER A 117 -15.97 16.77 8.77
C SER A 117 -17.47 16.85 8.99
N ASN A 118 -18.00 18.02 9.37
CA ASN A 118 -19.43 18.19 9.62
C ASN A 118 -20.34 17.94 8.41
N ASN A 119 -19.81 18.04 7.18
CA ASN A 119 -20.56 17.81 5.95
C ASN A 119 -20.42 16.35 5.46
N PHE A 120 -20.22 15.41 6.39
CA PHE A 120 -19.99 14.01 6.05
C PHE A 120 -21.29 13.33 5.60
N ASP A 121 -21.27 12.77 4.40
CA ASP A 121 -22.35 11.94 3.86
C ASP A 121 -22.03 10.45 4.10
N GLU A 122 -22.79 9.83 5.00
CA GLU A 122 -22.67 8.41 5.33
C GLU A 122 -23.01 7.51 4.13
N GLU A 123 -24.03 7.85 3.35
CA GLU A 123 -24.49 7.03 2.22
C GLU A 123 -23.52 7.09 1.03
N GLU A 124 -22.90 8.25 0.78
CA GLU A 124 -21.83 8.38 -0.21
C GLU A 124 -20.65 7.44 0.14
N LEU A 125 -20.22 7.44 1.40
CA LEU A 125 -19.12 6.58 1.84
C LEU A 125 -19.49 5.09 1.75
N LEU A 126 -20.71 4.70 2.13
CA LEU A 126 -21.16 3.31 2.03
C LEU A 126 -21.33 2.86 0.57
N THR A 127 -21.74 3.75 -0.33
CA THR A 127 -21.78 3.47 -1.77
C THR A 127 -20.38 3.16 -2.28
N GLU A 128 -19.38 3.98 -1.95
CA GLU A 128 -17.99 3.70 -2.30
C GLU A 128 -17.47 2.40 -1.67
N ALA A 129 -17.82 2.13 -0.41
CA ALA A 129 -17.44 0.89 0.26
C ALA A 129 -17.93 -0.35 -0.50
N ARG A 130 -19.20 -0.32 -0.95
CA ARG A 130 -19.80 -1.39 -1.76
C ARG A 130 -19.14 -1.51 -3.14
N GLU A 131 -18.99 -0.40 -3.87
CA GLU A 131 -18.39 -0.39 -5.22
C GLU A 131 -16.92 -0.83 -5.24
N SER A 132 -16.17 -0.42 -4.21
CA SER A 132 -14.77 -0.79 -4.07
C SER A 132 -14.56 -2.16 -3.42
N ASN A 133 -15.64 -2.82 -2.98
CA ASN A 133 -15.63 -4.04 -2.17
C ASN A 133 -14.68 -3.91 -0.97
N LYS A 134 -14.88 -2.86 -0.18
CA LYS A 134 -14.13 -2.54 1.04
C LYS A 134 -15.07 -2.39 2.22
N LYS A 135 -14.56 -2.69 3.41
CA LYS A 135 -15.18 -2.39 4.70
C LYS A 135 -14.87 -0.97 5.13
N VAL A 136 -15.45 -0.52 6.24
CA VAL A 136 -15.13 0.78 6.82
C VAL A 136 -14.38 0.57 8.13
N LEU A 137 -13.25 1.26 8.29
CA LEU A 137 -12.48 1.27 9.53
C LEU A 137 -12.48 2.70 10.08
N VAL A 138 -13.25 2.91 11.15
CA VAL A 138 -13.36 4.22 11.82
C VAL A 138 -12.37 4.29 12.97
N TYR A 139 -11.53 5.32 12.97
CA TYR A 139 -10.56 5.61 14.00
C TYR A 139 -11.00 6.83 14.82
N ALA A 140 -11.56 6.58 16.00
CA ALA A 140 -11.90 7.62 16.96
C ALA A 140 -10.66 8.07 17.73
N THR A 141 -10.34 9.36 17.62
CA THR A 141 -9.17 10.02 18.19
C THR A 141 -9.57 11.33 18.86
N SER A 142 -8.63 11.94 19.58
CA SER A 142 -8.71 13.32 20.07
C SER A 142 -7.34 13.99 20.01
N LYS A 143 -7.28 15.32 19.89
CA LYS A 143 -6.02 16.12 19.90
C LYS A 143 -5.25 16.02 21.20
N THR A 144 -5.94 15.83 22.33
CA THR A 144 -5.34 15.79 23.66
C THR A 144 -4.88 14.37 24.07
N CYS A 145 -5.33 13.36 23.34
CA CYS A 145 -5.04 11.95 23.59
C CYS A 145 -3.56 11.57 23.29
N HIS A 146 -2.78 11.28 24.34
CA HIS A 146 -1.39 10.85 24.20
C HIS A 146 -1.24 9.52 23.43
N PHE A 147 -2.07 8.53 23.75
CA PHE A 147 -2.05 7.22 23.09
C PHE A 147 -2.44 7.30 21.61
N CYS A 148 -3.26 8.27 21.21
CA CYS A 148 -3.62 8.49 19.82
C CYS A 148 -2.43 9.02 19.01
N LYS A 149 -1.67 9.96 19.58
CA LYS A 149 -0.42 10.45 18.96
C LYS A 149 0.62 9.34 18.81
N LYS A 150 0.70 8.44 19.81
CA LYS A 150 1.54 7.25 19.74
C LYS A 150 1.12 6.32 18.60
N MET A 151 -0.17 5.98 18.53
CA MET A 151 -0.75 5.15 17.46
C MET A 151 -0.50 5.74 16.07
N ASP A 152 -0.74 7.05 15.91
CA ASP A 152 -0.49 7.77 14.66
C ASP A 152 0.98 7.68 14.24
N LYS A 153 1.91 7.92 15.17
CA LYS A 153 3.34 7.99 14.88
C LYS A 153 3.98 6.62 14.67
N GLU A 154 3.63 5.63 15.48
CA GLU A 154 4.35 4.35 15.54
C GLU A 154 3.69 3.24 14.71
N VAL A 155 2.42 3.40 14.33
CA VAL A 155 1.67 2.36 13.62
C VAL A 155 1.02 2.87 12.35
N LEU A 156 0.16 3.89 12.44
CA LEU A 156 -0.59 4.38 11.28
C LEU A 156 0.27 5.14 10.26
N SER A 157 1.46 5.60 10.66
CA SER A 157 2.44 6.22 9.76
C SER A 157 3.24 5.21 8.94
N LEU A 158 3.20 3.92 9.31
CA LEU A 158 3.98 2.89 8.66
C LEU A 158 3.36 2.52 7.31
N ASN A 159 4.16 2.57 6.25
CA ASN A 159 3.70 2.34 4.88
C ASN A 159 3.02 0.98 4.69
N ASP A 160 3.51 -0.06 5.36
CA ASP A 160 2.97 -1.40 5.26
C ASP A 160 1.62 -1.54 6.00
N VAL A 161 1.47 -0.92 7.18
CA VAL A 161 0.18 -0.82 7.87
C VAL A 161 -0.83 -0.07 7.00
N GLU A 162 -0.43 1.06 6.43
CA GLU A 162 -1.30 1.85 5.56
C GLU A 162 -1.65 1.10 4.26
N ASP A 163 -0.71 0.34 3.69
CA ASP A 163 -0.95 -0.56 2.56
C ASP A 163 -2.02 -1.62 2.94
N GLU A 164 -1.92 -2.26 4.12
CA GLU A 164 -2.91 -3.24 4.58
C GLU A 164 -4.29 -2.61 4.82
N ILE A 165 -4.37 -1.45 5.47
CA ILE A 165 -5.64 -0.73 5.67
C ILE A 165 -6.30 -0.48 4.31
N GLN A 166 -5.55 0.03 3.33
CA GLN A 166 -6.13 0.43 2.05
C GLN A 166 -6.59 -0.73 1.16
N LYS A 167 -6.10 -1.95 1.39
CA LYS A 167 -6.54 -3.12 0.62
C LYS A 167 -8.01 -3.40 0.87
N ASP A 168 -8.39 -3.47 2.15
CA ASP A 168 -9.68 -4.00 2.57
C ASP A 168 -10.61 -2.95 3.18
N PHE A 169 -10.10 -1.76 3.51
CA PHE A 169 -10.85 -0.74 4.25
C PHE A 169 -10.86 0.64 3.58
N ILE A 170 -11.97 1.35 3.75
CA ILE A 170 -12.05 2.80 3.73
C ILE A 170 -11.75 3.29 5.14
N PHE A 171 -10.62 3.98 5.31
CA PHE A 171 -10.18 4.47 6.62
C PHE A 171 -10.69 5.87 6.90
N LEU A 172 -11.38 6.02 8.02
CA LEU A 172 -12.02 7.26 8.44
C LEU A 172 -11.52 7.69 9.82
N LYS A 173 -10.72 8.75 9.86
CA LYS A 173 -10.25 9.36 11.10
C LYS A 173 -11.29 10.35 11.61
N VAL A 174 -11.72 10.17 12.85
CA VAL A 174 -12.77 10.99 13.49
C VAL A 174 -12.20 11.58 14.77
N ASP A 175 -12.06 12.91 14.79
CA ASP A 175 -11.76 13.61 16.04
C ASP A 175 -13.06 13.83 16.82
N ILE A 176 -13.21 13.14 17.94
CA ILE A 176 -14.45 13.14 18.72
C ILE A 176 -14.70 14.47 19.45
N GLU A 177 -13.70 15.37 19.50
CA GLU A 177 -13.86 16.73 20.03
C GLU A 177 -14.46 17.68 18.99
N ASP A 178 -14.21 17.41 17.70
CA ASP A 178 -14.65 18.27 16.60
C ASP A 178 -16.02 17.83 16.03
N VAL A 179 -16.25 16.53 15.95
CA VAL A 179 -17.39 15.94 15.23
C VAL A 179 -17.96 14.71 15.95
N ALA A 180 -19.24 14.42 15.73
CA ALA A 180 -19.88 13.22 16.28
C ALA A 180 -19.43 11.95 15.53
N LEU A 181 -19.40 10.82 16.25
CA LEU A 181 -19.13 9.53 15.62
C LEU A 181 -20.26 9.14 14.64
N PRO A 182 -19.93 8.74 13.40
CA PRO A 182 -20.90 8.32 12.39
C PRO A 182 -21.49 6.94 12.68
N PHE A 183 -22.41 6.46 11.84
CA PHE A 183 -22.98 5.10 11.84
C PHE A 183 -23.58 4.67 13.18
N ASN A 184 -24.09 5.64 13.95
CA ASN A 184 -24.61 5.43 15.30
C ASN A 184 -23.59 4.78 16.27
N LEU A 185 -22.29 4.89 16.00
CA LEU A 185 -21.22 4.26 16.80
C LEU A 185 -21.14 4.82 18.22
N LYS A 186 -21.74 6.00 18.46
CA LYS A 186 -21.92 6.55 19.80
C LYS A 186 -22.65 5.56 20.72
N LYS A 187 -23.55 4.73 20.18
CA LYS A 187 -24.24 3.66 20.92
C LYS A 187 -23.26 2.55 21.28
N GLY A 188 -22.79 2.56 22.52
CA GLY A 188 -21.80 1.58 23.03
C GLY A 188 -20.35 2.07 22.99
N TYR A 189 -20.12 3.32 22.59
CA TYR A 189 -18.83 3.98 22.78
C TYR A 189 -18.72 4.53 24.20
N ARG A 190 -17.63 4.21 24.90
CA ARG A 190 -17.40 4.61 26.30
C ARG A 190 -16.54 5.88 26.44
N GLY A 191 -16.36 6.64 25.36
CA GLY A 191 -15.55 7.87 25.39
C GLY A 191 -14.03 7.64 25.48
N MET A 192 -13.55 6.43 25.20
CA MET A 192 -12.13 6.10 25.28
C MET A 192 -11.45 6.26 23.91
N THR A 193 -10.45 7.14 23.83
CA THR A 193 -9.58 7.27 22.64
C THR A 193 -8.16 6.75 22.93
N PRO A 194 -7.49 6.12 21.95
CA PRO A 194 -8.01 5.78 20.63
C PRO A 194 -8.99 4.61 20.70
N THR A 195 -9.95 4.54 19.77
CA THR A 195 -10.78 3.34 19.54
C THR A 195 -10.96 3.14 18.05
N PHE A 196 -10.81 1.90 17.59
CA PHE A 196 -11.12 1.51 16.21
C PHE A 196 -12.45 0.77 16.16
N PHE A 197 -13.26 1.07 15.14
CA PHE A 197 -14.49 0.37 14.83
C PHE A 197 -14.36 -0.22 13.43
N ALA A 198 -14.57 -1.53 13.31
CA ALA A 198 -14.64 -2.21 12.03
C ALA A 198 -16.10 -2.43 11.67
N LEU A 199 -16.52 -1.88 10.52
CA LEU A 199 -17.87 -1.97 10.02
C LEU A 199 -17.87 -2.69 8.67
N ASN A 200 -18.96 -3.40 8.38
CA ASN A 200 -19.17 -3.96 7.05
C ASN A 200 -19.44 -2.85 6.01
N ASN A 201 -19.58 -3.22 4.74
CA ASN A 201 -19.89 -2.29 3.64
C ASN A 201 -21.33 -1.73 3.67
N ASN A 202 -22.14 -2.11 4.66
CA ASN A 202 -23.46 -1.52 4.92
C ASN A 202 -23.47 -0.58 6.14
N GLY A 203 -22.31 -0.35 6.77
CA GLY A 203 -22.21 0.53 7.94
C GLY A 203 -22.64 -0.14 9.25
N GLU A 204 -22.76 -1.46 9.27
CA GLU A 204 -23.04 -2.19 10.51
C GLU A 204 -21.74 -2.51 11.24
N LEU A 205 -21.71 -2.21 12.54
CA LEU A 205 -20.57 -2.49 13.40
C LEU A 205 -20.38 -4.00 13.58
N GLU A 206 -19.22 -4.52 13.15
CA GLU A 206 -18.84 -5.92 13.37
C GLU A 206 -17.98 -6.07 14.63
N ASN A 207 -16.94 -5.23 14.78
CA ASN A 207 -15.99 -5.31 15.88
C ASN A 207 -15.54 -3.94 16.37
N LYS A 208 -15.06 -3.89 17.62
CA LYS A 208 -14.56 -2.68 18.28
C LYS A 208 -13.29 -2.97 19.08
N TYR A 209 -12.27 -2.15 18.87
CA TYR A 209 -10.93 -2.30 19.45
C TYR A 209 -10.52 -1.03 20.19
N PRO A 210 -10.76 -0.95 21.52
CA PRO A 210 -10.32 0.19 22.32
C PRO A 210 -8.81 0.14 22.56
N GLY A 211 -8.20 1.32 22.68
CA GLY A 211 -6.79 1.49 23.02
C GLY A 211 -5.84 1.62 21.83
N SER A 212 -4.58 1.90 22.15
CA SER A 212 -3.48 1.94 21.19
C SER A 212 -2.84 0.56 21.09
N TRP A 213 -2.43 0.18 19.90
CA TRP A 213 -1.85 -1.13 19.59
C TRP A 213 -0.42 -0.96 19.11
N ASN A 214 0.38 -2.02 19.20
CA ASN A 214 1.63 -2.09 18.45
C ASN A 214 1.34 -2.54 17.00
N LYS A 215 2.34 -2.40 16.12
CA LYS A 215 2.23 -2.77 14.71
C LYS A 215 1.71 -4.20 14.50
N LYS A 216 2.28 -5.17 15.20
CA LYS A 216 1.98 -6.60 15.02
C LYS A 216 0.51 -6.90 15.37
N ASP A 217 0.06 -6.41 16.51
CA ASP A 217 -1.32 -6.63 16.98
C ASP A 217 -2.32 -5.89 16.09
N PHE A 218 -1.97 -4.68 15.64
CA PHE A 218 -2.84 -3.94 14.73
C PHE A 218 -2.99 -4.63 13.37
N LEU A 219 -1.91 -5.20 12.81
CA LEU A 219 -1.99 -6.01 11.60
C LEU A 219 -2.87 -7.26 11.78
N LEU A 220 -2.90 -7.86 12.98
CA LEU A 220 -3.81 -8.95 13.29
C LEU A 220 -5.27 -8.47 13.31
N ILE A 221 -5.55 -7.32 13.92
CA ILE A 221 -6.88 -6.69 13.90
C ILE A 221 -7.35 -6.46 12.46
N LEU A 222 -6.49 -5.93 11.57
CA LEU A 222 -6.85 -5.75 10.16
C LEU A 222 -7.16 -7.09 9.49
N LYS A 223 -6.35 -8.12 9.76
CA LYS A 223 -6.52 -9.46 9.19
C LYS A 223 -7.82 -10.14 9.65
N GLU A 224 -8.23 -9.94 10.90
CA GLU A 224 -9.49 -10.47 11.44
C GLU A 224 -10.72 -9.84 10.79
N ASN A 225 -10.61 -8.57 10.37
CA ASN A 225 -11.73 -7.79 9.86
C ASN A 225 -11.74 -7.64 8.35
N LYS A 226 -10.77 -8.19 7.62
CA LYS A 226 -10.70 -8.07 6.16
C LYS A 226 -11.95 -8.62 5.45
N ASN A 227 -12.14 -8.23 4.19
CA ASN A 227 -13.18 -8.83 3.37
C ASN A 227 -12.86 -10.31 3.09
N LYS A 228 -13.89 -11.16 3.23
CA LYS A 228 -13.82 -12.59 2.90
C LYS A 228 -14.03 -12.81 1.41
#